data_AF-A0A1V5Y3N9-F1
#
_entry.id   AF-A0A1V5Y3N9-F1
#
_cell.length_a   1.000
_cell.length_b   1.000
_cell.length_c   1.000
_cell.angle_alpha   90.00
_cell.angle_beta   90.00
_cell.angle_gamma   90.00
#
_symmetry.space_group_name_H-M   'P 1'
#
loop_
_entity.id
_entity.type
_entity.pdbx_description
1 polymer ?
#
loop_
_entity_poly.entity_id
_entity_poly.type
_entity_poly.pdbx_seq_one_letter_code
_entity_poly.pdbx_strand_id
1 'polypeptide(L)'
;MVAQIYMLIGDVNSGKSSVLSKWVDEYKEEGRLVGGVLAPAHWFKGEKVYYDAVDIETGKRHIFASTKPISEAETFGRFWFSKRGKQLAERAITKIKENYDVGIVDEIGPLELEGKGLARAFKAVLTHPPKKLIISVRESLVDDVVSAFGLNRFEKLNVLSQKP
;
A
#
# COMPACT_ATOMS: atom_id res chain seq x y z
N MET A 1 3.88 -21.55 -3.05
CA MET A 1 3.82 -21.15 -1.62
C MET A 1 2.61 -20.24 -1.45
N VAL A 2 1.92 -20.26 -0.32
CA VAL A 2 0.81 -19.33 -0.03
C VAL A 2 1.33 -18.29 0.97
N ALA A 3 1.17 -17.00 0.68
CA ALA A 3 1.54 -15.95 1.64
C ALA A 3 0.69 -16.01 2.91
N GLN A 4 1.29 -15.65 4.04
CA GLN A 4 0.53 -15.16 5.18
C GLN A 4 0.10 -13.72 4.88
N ILE A 5 -1.20 -13.46 4.84
CA ILE A 5 -1.76 -12.15 4.53
C ILE A 5 -2.20 -11.47 5.81
N TYR A 6 -1.78 -10.22 5.99
CA TYR A 6 -2.19 -9.35 7.09
C TYR A 6 -2.87 -8.11 6.52
N MET A 7 -4.02 -7.76 7.08
CA MET A 7 -4.73 -6.52 6.74
C MET A 7 -4.63 -5.55 7.90
N LEU A 8 -3.90 -4.46 7.72
CA LEU A 8 -3.95 -3.32 8.62
C LEU A 8 -5.20 -2.50 8.32
N ILE A 9 -6.20 -2.63 9.19
CA ILE A 9 -7.53 -2.07 9.01
C ILE A 9 -7.68 -0.80 9.84
N GLY A 10 -8.38 0.18 9.27
CA GLY A 10 -8.86 1.34 9.99
C GLY A 10 -9.28 2.46 9.06
N ASP A 11 -9.91 3.49 9.62
CA ASP A 11 -10.43 4.62 8.87
C ASP A 11 -9.38 5.43 8.11
N VAL A 12 -9.86 6.33 7.25
CA VAL A 12 -9.02 7.34 6.62
C VAL A 12 -8.38 8.20 7.72
N ASN A 13 -7.06 8.42 7.63
CA ASN A 13 -6.28 9.18 8.63
C ASN A 13 -6.09 8.51 9.99
N SER A 14 -6.37 7.21 10.14
CA SER A 14 -6.16 6.51 11.42
C SER A 14 -4.68 6.27 11.78
N GLY A 15 -3.74 6.58 10.89
CA GLY A 15 -2.30 6.39 11.12
C GLY A 15 -1.70 5.13 10.49
N LYS A 16 -2.45 4.38 9.67
CA LYS A 16 -1.98 3.14 9.02
C LYS A 16 -0.62 3.28 8.33
N SER A 17 -0.46 4.27 7.47
CA SER A 17 0.81 4.52 6.75
C SER A 17 1.99 4.78 7.70
N SER A 18 1.75 5.44 8.83
CA SER A 18 2.78 5.69 9.84
C SER A 18 3.20 4.39 10.55
N VAL A 19 2.23 3.54 10.90
CA VAL A 19 2.49 2.21 11.49
C VAL A 19 3.24 1.32 10.50
N LEU A 20 2.82 1.29 9.23
CA LEU A 20 3.53 0.52 8.20
C LEU A 20 4.96 1.03 7.98
N SER A 21 5.17 2.35 8.02
CA SER A 21 6.52 2.92 7.89
C SER A 21 7.42 2.46 9.03
N LYS A 22 6.91 2.50 10.27
CA LYS A 22 7.62 1.97 11.45
C LYS A 22 7.95 0.49 11.30
N TRP A 23 7.00 -0.34 10.87
CA TRP A 23 7.24 -1.77 10.68
C TRP A 23 8.26 -2.08 9.58
N VAL A 24 8.28 -1.28 8.50
CA VAL A 24 9.31 -1.38 7.46
C VAL A 24 10.70 -1.19 8.07
N ASP A 25 10.87 -0.16 8.90
CA ASP A 25 12.15 0.13 9.53
C ASP A 25 12.57 -1.02 10.47
N GLU A 26 11.67 -1.48 11.33
CA GLU A 26 11.94 -2.60 12.25
C GLU A 26 12.31 -3.90 11.50
N TYR A 27 11.60 -4.25 10.42
CA TYR A 27 11.96 -5.43 9.62
C TYR A 27 13.34 -5.28 8.95
N LYS A 28 13.68 -4.08 8.47
CA LYS A 28 14.99 -3.83 7.87
C LYS A 28 16.11 -3.91 8.90
N GLU A 29 15.89 -3.42 10.12
CA GLU A 29 16.82 -3.55 11.25
C GLU A 29 17.07 -5.02 11.62
N GLU A 30 16.05 -5.86 11.48
CA GLU A 30 16.14 -7.33 11.62
C GLU A 30 16.85 -8.02 10.44
N GLY A 31 17.30 -7.28 9.42
CA GLY A 31 17.95 -7.81 8.23
C GLY A 31 17.00 -8.54 7.26
N ARG A 32 15.69 -8.29 7.34
CA ARG A 32 14.69 -8.88 6.43
C ARG A 32 14.72 -8.23 5.06
N LEU A 33 14.43 -9.02 4.02
CA LEU A 33 14.17 -8.47 2.69
C LEU A 33 12.73 -7.97 2.60
N VAL A 34 12.57 -6.63 2.60
CA VAL A 34 11.28 -5.94 2.57
C VAL A 34 11.09 -5.21 1.24
N GLY A 35 9.93 -5.39 0.62
CA GLY A 35 9.58 -4.75 -0.66
C GLY A 35 8.18 -4.16 -0.67
N GLY A 36 7.84 -3.49 -1.78
CA GLY A 36 6.54 -2.87 -1.99
C GLY A 36 6.54 -1.36 -1.83
N VAL A 37 5.38 -0.81 -1.52
CA VAL A 37 5.14 0.64 -1.54
C VAL A 37 4.50 1.14 -0.25
N LEU A 38 5.01 2.26 0.26
CA LEU A 38 4.34 3.08 1.29
C LEU A 38 3.68 4.30 0.64
N ALA A 39 2.57 4.75 1.21
CA ALA A 39 1.86 5.95 0.77
C ALA A 39 1.73 7.00 1.89
N PRO A 40 2.85 7.56 2.41
CA PRO A 40 2.78 8.54 3.47
C PRO A 40 2.04 9.81 3.00
N ALA A 41 1.16 10.30 3.85
CA ALA A 41 0.40 11.52 3.62
C ALA A 41 1.17 12.76 4.11
N HIS A 42 1.09 13.84 3.35
CA HIS A 42 1.63 15.15 3.68
C HIS A 42 0.52 16.12 4.02
N TRP A 43 0.74 16.89 5.08
CA TRP A 43 -0.25 17.78 5.66
C TRP A 43 0.25 19.22 5.69
N PHE A 44 -0.63 20.17 5.41
CA PHE A 44 -0.36 21.60 5.52
C PHE A 44 -1.55 22.27 6.18
N LYS A 45 -1.30 22.98 7.29
CA LYS A 45 -2.35 23.68 8.08
C LYS A 45 -3.54 22.78 8.46
N GLY A 46 -3.26 21.52 8.84
CA GLY A 46 -4.29 20.55 9.24
C GLY A 46 -5.01 19.86 8.08
N GLU A 47 -4.74 20.24 6.83
CA GLU A 47 -5.33 19.62 5.66
C GLU A 47 -4.33 18.71 4.95
N LYS A 48 -4.82 17.56 4.47
CA LYS A 48 -4.01 16.65 3.68
C LYS A 48 -3.84 17.19 2.27
N VAL A 49 -2.61 17.44 1.86
CA VAL A 49 -2.29 18.05 0.57
C VAL A 49 -2.02 16.99 -0.48
N TYR A 50 -1.15 16.03 -0.19
CA TYR A 50 -0.78 14.97 -1.13
C TYR A 50 -0.29 13.71 -0.41
N TYR A 51 -0.19 12.63 -1.16
CA TYR A 51 0.45 11.38 -0.77
C TYR A 51 1.64 11.15 -1.69
N ASP A 52 2.71 10.58 -1.17
CA ASP A 52 3.74 10.01 -2.01
C ASP A 52 3.47 8.53 -2.30
N ALA A 53 4.18 8.00 -3.29
CA ALA A 53 4.52 6.60 -3.40
C ALA A 53 6.01 6.49 -3.09
N VAL A 54 6.36 5.62 -2.14
CA VAL A 54 7.74 5.36 -1.74
C VAL A 54 8.07 3.91 -2.02
N ASP A 55 9.02 3.67 -2.93
CA ASP A 55 9.60 2.33 -3.15
C ASP A 55 10.38 1.97 -1.89
N ILE A 56 9.90 0.96 -1.16
CA ILE A 56 10.48 0.57 0.14
C ILE A 56 11.93 0.15 0.00
N GLU A 57 12.27 -0.54 -1.09
CA GLU A 57 13.61 -1.10 -1.29
C GLU A 57 14.61 0.00 -1.62
N THR A 58 14.25 0.89 -2.55
CA THR A 58 15.20 1.91 -3.04
C THR A 58 15.09 3.27 -2.34
N GLY A 59 14.05 3.49 -1.52
CA GLY A 59 13.74 4.79 -0.93
C GLY A 59 13.31 5.88 -1.92
N LYS A 60 13.09 5.52 -3.20
CA LYS A 60 12.70 6.50 -4.23
C LYS A 60 11.27 6.95 -3.96
N ARG A 61 11.02 8.24 -4.20
CA ARG A 61 9.77 8.92 -3.84
C ARG A 61 9.25 9.73 -5.01
N HIS A 62 7.94 9.63 -5.26
CA HIS A 62 7.20 10.52 -6.15
C HIS A 62 5.83 10.82 -5.57
N ILE A 63 5.27 12.00 -5.86
CA ILE A 63 3.87 12.29 -5.56
C ILE A 63 3.01 11.23 -6.22
N PHE A 64 2.18 10.55 -5.43
CA PHE A 64 1.21 9.56 -5.90
C PHE A 64 -0.14 10.18 -6.17
N ALA A 65 -0.65 10.96 -5.22
CA ALA A 65 -1.96 11.61 -5.32
C ALA A 65 -1.91 13.00 -4.68
N SER A 66 -2.53 14.00 -5.29
CA SER A 66 -2.54 15.39 -4.82
C SER A 66 -3.96 15.92 -4.76
N THR A 67 -4.26 16.86 -3.86
CA THR A 67 -5.49 17.67 -3.83
C THR A 67 -5.39 18.94 -4.67
N LYS A 68 -4.28 19.09 -5.38
CA LYS A 68 -4.07 20.13 -6.39
C LYS A 68 -3.72 19.49 -7.73
N PRO A 69 -4.05 20.12 -8.87
CA PRO A 69 -3.68 19.64 -10.18
C PRO A 69 -2.18 19.35 -10.29
N ILE A 70 -1.85 18.25 -10.94
CA ILE A 70 -0.48 17.85 -11.29
C ILE A 70 -0.48 17.38 -12.75
N SER A 71 0.65 17.58 -13.44
CA SER A 71 0.80 17.17 -14.84
C SER A 71 0.74 15.64 -15.00
N GLU A 72 0.21 15.17 -16.14
CA GLU A 72 0.03 13.74 -16.46
C GLU A 72 -0.68 12.97 -15.34
N ALA A 73 -1.90 13.38 -15.01
CA ALA A 73 -2.65 12.78 -13.90
C ALA A 73 -4.07 12.33 -14.29
N GLU A 74 -4.48 11.23 -13.66
CA GLU A 74 -5.85 10.73 -13.67
C GLU A 74 -6.58 11.30 -12.45
N THR A 75 -7.85 11.69 -12.60
CA THR A 75 -8.65 12.18 -11.47
C THR A 75 -9.53 11.08 -10.91
N PHE A 76 -9.61 11.02 -9.58
CA PHE A 76 -10.56 10.16 -8.88
C PHE A 76 -10.97 10.79 -7.55
N GLY A 77 -12.28 10.97 -7.36
CA GLY A 77 -12.80 11.80 -6.28
C GLY A 77 -12.18 13.20 -6.30
N ARG A 78 -11.62 13.63 -5.17
CA ARG A 78 -10.97 14.94 -5.02
C ARG A 78 -9.47 14.97 -5.38
N PHE A 79 -8.91 13.85 -5.85
CA PHE A 79 -7.47 13.70 -6.01
C PHE A 79 -7.06 13.59 -7.48
N TRP A 80 -5.90 14.16 -7.79
CA TRP A 80 -5.15 13.97 -9.02
C TRP A 80 -4.04 12.95 -8.77
N PHE A 81 -4.09 11.80 -9.44
CA PHE A 81 -3.14 10.71 -9.31
C PHE A 81 -2.03 10.81 -10.36
N SER A 82 -0.79 10.93 -9.91
CA SER A 82 0.36 11.09 -10.80
C SER A 82 0.65 9.80 -11.57
N LYS A 83 0.79 9.90 -12.89
CA LYS A 83 1.29 8.79 -13.71
C LYS A 83 2.67 8.30 -13.25
N ARG A 84 3.58 9.20 -12.87
CA ARG A 84 4.92 8.83 -12.39
C ARG A 84 4.87 8.16 -11.02
N GLY A 85 4.05 8.70 -10.11
CA GLY A 85 3.83 8.09 -8.80
C GLY A 85 3.23 6.68 -8.91
N LYS A 86 2.22 6.52 -9.77
CA LYS A 86 1.62 5.21 -10.08
C LYS A 86 2.63 4.23 -10.66
N GLN A 87 3.43 4.64 -11.65
CA GLN A 87 4.46 3.79 -12.22
C GLN A 87 5.53 3.37 -11.19
N LEU A 88 5.91 4.26 -10.27
CA LEU A 88 6.83 3.92 -9.18
C LEU A 88 6.20 2.88 -8.25
N ALA A 89 4.96 3.10 -7.80
CA ALA A 89 4.24 2.18 -6.92
C ALA A 89 4.03 0.81 -7.58
N GLU A 90 3.57 0.77 -8.83
CA GLU A 90 3.38 -0.48 -9.59
C GLU A 90 4.69 -1.27 -9.71
N ARG A 91 5.81 -0.59 -10.00
CA ARG A 91 7.12 -1.24 -10.07
C ARG A 91 7.57 -1.79 -8.71
N ALA A 92 7.41 -1.01 -7.65
CA ALA A 92 7.79 -1.43 -6.31
C ALA A 92 6.99 -2.66 -5.84
N ILE A 93 5.69 -2.70 -6.17
CA ILE A 93 4.80 -3.85 -5.89
C ILE A 93 5.20 -5.05 -6.75
N THR A 94 5.30 -4.90 -8.07
CA THR A 94 5.54 -6.04 -8.98
C THR A 94 6.92 -6.69 -8.86
N LYS A 95 7.90 -6.01 -8.24
CA LYS A 95 9.19 -6.58 -7.86
C LYS A 95 9.09 -7.62 -6.73
N ILE A 96 8.06 -7.55 -5.88
CA ILE A 96 7.88 -8.53 -4.81
C ILE A 96 7.72 -9.92 -5.42
N LYS A 97 8.45 -10.88 -4.86
CA LYS A 97 8.51 -12.30 -5.27
C LYS A 97 8.65 -13.18 -4.03
N GLU A 98 8.67 -14.49 -4.23
CA GLU A 98 8.70 -15.52 -3.20
C GLU A 98 9.95 -15.47 -2.29
N ASN A 99 11.04 -14.83 -2.73
CA ASN A 99 12.24 -14.62 -1.93
C ASN A 99 12.13 -13.48 -0.91
N TYR A 100 11.15 -12.58 -1.04
CA TYR A 100 10.93 -11.50 -0.08
C TYR A 100 10.33 -12.05 1.22
N ASP A 101 10.87 -11.60 2.35
CA ASP A 101 10.32 -11.95 3.65
C ASP A 101 9.00 -11.22 3.90
N VAL A 102 8.93 -9.94 3.49
CA VAL A 102 7.76 -9.08 3.69
C VAL A 102 7.51 -8.23 2.45
N GLY A 103 6.27 -8.23 1.97
CA GLY A 103 5.75 -7.27 1.00
C GLY A 103 4.72 -6.36 1.64
N ILE A 104 4.78 -5.05 1.34
CA ILE A 104 3.83 -4.05 1.86
C ILE A 104 3.14 -3.31 0.71
N VAL A 105 1.82 -3.16 0.81
CA VAL A 105 1.04 -2.33 -0.12
C VAL A 105 0.14 -1.38 0.67
N ASP A 106 0.48 -0.10 0.62
CA ASP A 106 -0.28 0.99 1.25
C ASP A 106 -0.89 1.91 0.16
N GLU A 107 -2.20 1.97 -0.09
CA GLU A 107 -3.35 1.25 0.47
C GLU A 107 -4.11 0.54 -0.69
N ILE A 108 -4.81 -0.56 -0.41
CA ILE A 108 -5.80 -1.13 -1.35
C ILE A 108 -7.17 -0.51 -1.04
N GLY A 109 -7.73 0.24 -2.00
CA GLY A 109 -8.94 1.02 -1.76
C GLY A 109 -9.89 1.09 -2.97
N PRO A 110 -10.72 2.15 -3.06
CA PRO A 110 -11.78 2.25 -4.06
C PRO A 110 -11.29 2.17 -5.52
N LEU A 111 -10.11 2.74 -5.81
CA LEU A 111 -9.52 2.67 -7.15
C LEU A 111 -9.20 1.23 -7.52
N GLU A 112 -8.58 0.49 -6.61
CA GLU A 112 -8.17 -0.89 -6.83
C GLU A 112 -9.39 -1.81 -7.01
N LEU A 113 -10.48 -1.55 -6.27
CA LEU A 113 -11.76 -2.25 -6.41
C LEU A 113 -12.43 -2.02 -7.78
N GLU A 114 -12.25 -0.85 -8.39
CA GLU A 114 -12.68 -0.58 -9.78
C GLU A 114 -11.72 -1.17 -10.84
N GLY A 115 -10.69 -1.92 -10.43
CA GLY A 115 -9.66 -2.43 -11.33
C GLY A 115 -8.67 -1.37 -11.83
N LYS A 116 -8.70 -0.18 -11.25
CA LYS A 116 -7.80 0.96 -11.54
C LYS A 116 -6.68 1.01 -10.50
N GLY A 117 -5.95 2.14 -10.45
CA GLY A 117 -4.88 2.36 -9.49
C GLY A 117 -3.84 1.24 -9.55
N LEU A 118 -3.60 0.60 -8.41
CA LEU A 118 -2.60 -0.46 -8.23
C LEU A 118 -3.18 -1.88 -8.39
N ALA A 119 -4.44 -2.03 -8.81
CA ALA A 119 -5.15 -3.32 -8.84
C ALA A 119 -4.38 -4.40 -9.60
N ARG A 120 -3.84 -4.05 -10.78
CA ARG A 120 -3.07 -5.00 -11.61
C ARG A 120 -1.78 -5.43 -10.94
N ALA A 121 -1.06 -4.49 -10.33
CA ALA A 121 0.18 -4.79 -9.61
C ALA A 121 -0.10 -5.65 -8.37
N PHE A 122 -1.18 -5.36 -7.64
CA PHE A 122 -1.59 -6.14 -6.48
C PHE A 122 -1.98 -7.58 -6.88
N LYS A 123 -2.77 -7.77 -7.94
CA LYS A 123 -3.06 -9.10 -8.50
C LYS A 123 -1.80 -9.87 -8.86
N ALA A 124 -0.80 -9.21 -9.44
CA ALA A 124 0.48 -9.86 -9.79
C ALA A 124 1.25 -10.35 -8.55
N VAL A 125 1.21 -9.60 -7.43
CA VAL A 125 1.81 -10.03 -6.17
C VAL A 125 1.05 -11.19 -5.54
N LEU A 126 -0.28 -11.24 -5.66
CA LEU A 126 -1.05 -12.39 -5.18
C LEU A 126 -0.72 -13.70 -5.91
N THR A 127 -0.32 -13.63 -7.19
CA THR A 127 0.13 -14.80 -7.97
C THR A 127 1.51 -15.29 -7.54
N HIS A 128 2.42 -14.38 -7.19
CA HIS A 128 3.80 -14.68 -6.79
C HIS A 128 4.13 -14.00 -5.46
N PRO A 129 3.53 -14.48 -4.35
CA PRO A 129 3.53 -13.73 -3.12
C PRO A 129 4.85 -13.86 -2.34
N PRO A 130 5.17 -12.86 -1.50
CA PRO A 130 6.24 -12.96 -0.49
C PRO A 130 5.86 -13.97 0.61
N LYS A 131 6.73 -14.19 1.60
CA LYS A 131 6.39 -15.00 2.78
C LYS A 131 5.24 -14.37 3.58
N LYS A 132 5.34 -13.06 3.85
CA LYS A 132 4.28 -12.24 4.47
C LYS A 132 3.88 -11.09 3.56
N LEU A 133 2.59 -10.90 3.35
CA LEU A 133 2.03 -9.76 2.61
C LEU A 133 1.16 -8.93 3.56
N ILE A 134 1.53 -7.67 3.78
CA ILE A 134 0.80 -6.74 4.61
C ILE A 134 0.17 -5.68 3.70
N ILE A 135 -1.15 -5.53 3.78
CA ILE A 135 -1.88 -4.49 3.06
C ILE A 135 -2.60 -3.59 4.04
N SER A 136 -2.64 -2.28 3.77
CA SER A 136 -3.60 -1.41 4.47
C SER A 136 -4.91 -1.37 3.71
N VAL A 137 -6.03 -1.37 4.44
CA VAL A 137 -7.39 -1.31 3.90
C VAL A 137 -8.24 -0.42 4.79
N ARG A 138 -9.19 0.31 4.21
CA ARG A 138 -10.21 1.05 4.98
C ARG A 138 -11.17 0.07 5.63
N GLU A 139 -11.59 0.35 6.85
CA GLU A 139 -12.52 -0.51 7.58
C GLU A 139 -13.80 -0.79 6.78
N SER A 140 -14.37 0.24 6.14
CA SER A 140 -15.57 0.11 5.31
C SER A 140 -15.39 -0.67 4.01
N LEU A 141 -14.17 -1.04 3.61
CA LEU A 141 -13.86 -1.70 2.33
C LEU A 141 -13.33 -3.12 2.51
N VAL A 142 -13.23 -3.63 3.74
CA VAL A 142 -12.61 -4.94 4.01
C VAL A 142 -13.31 -6.05 3.24
N ASP A 143 -14.63 -6.14 3.33
CA ASP A 143 -15.40 -7.21 2.69
C ASP A 143 -15.33 -7.13 1.17
N ASP A 144 -15.38 -5.91 0.61
CA ASP A 144 -15.23 -5.68 -0.83
C ASP A 144 -13.84 -6.09 -1.32
N VAL A 145 -12.78 -5.76 -0.58
CA VAL A 145 -11.40 -6.15 -0.92
C VAL A 145 -11.22 -7.66 -0.83
N VAL A 146 -11.77 -8.31 0.20
CA VAL A 146 -11.74 -9.77 0.34
C VAL A 146 -12.41 -10.44 -0.86
N SER A 147 -13.61 -9.97 -1.21
CA SER A 147 -14.38 -10.50 -2.33
C SER A 147 -13.67 -10.28 -3.68
N ALA A 148 -13.25 -9.04 -3.95
CA ALA A 148 -12.67 -8.66 -5.24
C ALA A 148 -11.32 -9.34 -5.54
N PHE A 149 -10.53 -9.66 -4.51
CA PHE A 149 -9.20 -10.26 -4.66
C PHE A 149 -9.12 -11.71 -4.16
N GLY A 150 -10.22 -12.33 -3.75
CA GLY A 150 -10.27 -13.73 -3.32
C GLY A 150 -9.43 -14.03 -2.08
N LEU A 151 -9.37 -13.10 -1.12
CA LEU A 151 -8.50 -13.18 0.05
C LEU A 151 -9.14 -14.04 1.15
N ASN A 152 -9.16 -15.35 0.93
CA ASN A 152 -9.91 -16.30 1.77
C ASN A 152 -9.32 -16.53 3.18
N ARG A 153 -8.07 -16.14 3.42
CA ARG A 153 -7.39 -16.25 4.73
C ARG A 153 -6.49 -15.04 4.93
N PHE A 154 -6.75 -14.28 5.99
CA PHE A 154 -5.93 -13.16 6.42
C PHE A 154 -6.07 -12.93 7.92
N GLU A 155 -5.06 -12.30 8.52
CA GLU A 155 -5.11 -11.82 9.89
C GLU A 155 -5.44 -10.33 9.91
N LYS A 156 -6.34 -9.94 10.82
CA LYS A 156 -6.74 -8.54 11.01
C LYS A 156 -5.80 -7.86 12.00
N LEU A 157 -5.22 -6.75 11.57
CA LEU A 157 -4.40 -5.86 12.41
C LEU A 157 -5.08 -4.49 12.49
N ASN A 158 -4.78 -3.74 13.56
CA ASN A 158 -5.14 -2.34 13.69
C ASN A 158 -3.89 -1.51 14.04
N VAL A 159 -4.04 -0.19 14.15
CA VAL A 159 -2.90 0.72 14.37
C VAL A 159 -2.21 0.58 15.73
N LEU A 160 -2.80 -0.19 16.66
CA LEU A 160 -2.23 -0.53 17.96
C LEU A 160 -1.59 -1.93 17.98
N SER A 161 -1.75 -2.72 16.91
CA SER A 161 -1.14 -4.04 16.78
C SER A 161 0.39 -3.93 16.78
N GLN A 162 1.05 -4.99 17.26
CA GLN A 162 2.49 -5.15 17.10
C GLN A 162 2.83 -5.61 15.67
N LYS A 163 4.09 -5.40 15.26
CA LYS A 163 4.60 -5.88 13.98
C LYS A 163 4.46 -7.41 13.88
N PRO A 164 3.83 -7.95 12.83
CA PRO A 164 3.59 -9.38 12.71
C PRO A 164 4.82 -10.23 12.35
#